data_AF-A0AAW5SG54-F1
#
_entry.id   AF-A0AAW5SG54-F1
#
_cell.length_a   1.000
_cell.length_b   1.000
_cell.length_c   1.000
_cell.angle_alpha   90.00
_cell.angle_beta   90.00
_cell.angle_gamma   90.00
#
_symmetry.space_group_name_H-M   'P 1'
#
loop_
_entity.id
_entity.type
_entity.pdbx_description
1 polymer ?
#
loop_
_entity_poly.entity_id
_entity_poly.type
_entity_poly.pdbx_seq_one_letter_code
_entity_poly.pdbx_strand_id
1 'polypeptide(L)'
;MVEAAGGASAVHWAAGMIVTSGRRQVVVTSDRGRGWVPAEAFLPADVVMPWSHEDSACWEGALDPARVIVEYAAAAGGQLTALASTMSSAPAVTAGLPWAYVDGTDRAHPELLSGPVVTRFELQVSDTRRRAVKHIVDPVKQREQVLWLAFSADEKAGSSATRHKLLSMCRSNLGRIDQPRWVASLPWEQLEEEHHELCVQERAARVDVRDVPVGQLDTEGGACRPLLAQAYATEAALAMRNPVALRALADATYSWSMLLDVQSPEPTSAPPQFVGR
;
A
#
# COMPACT_ATOMS: atom_id res chain seq x y z
N MET A 1 -9.47 16.41 -12.69
CA MET A 1 -10.17 15.13 -12.46
C MET A 1 -9.30 14.34 -11.50
N VAL A 2 -9.80 14.03 -10.30
CA VAL A 2 -9.06 13.44 -9.16
C VAL A 2 -8.77 11.93 -9.39
N GLU A 3 -8.65 11.51 -10.64
CA GLU A 3 -8.50 10.10 -11.05
C GLU A 3 -7.12 9.78 -11.66
N ALA A 4 -6.27 10.78 -11.94
CA ALA A 4 -5.05 10.56 -12.72
C ALA A 4 -3.77 10.24 -11.91
N ALA A 5 -3.82 10.10 -10.59
CA ALA A 5 -2.65 9.68 -9.78
C ALA A 5 -3.01 8.95 -8.46
N GLY A 6 -4.30 8.72 -8.21
CA GLY A 6 -4.78 8.67 -6.84
C GLY A 6 -5.45 7.38 -6.38
N GLY A 7 -5.64 6.36 -7.23
CA GLY A 7 -6.01 4.95 -6.94
C GLY A 7 -7.01 4.61 -5.83
N ALA A 8 -7.67 5.58 -5.19
CA ALA A 8 -8.49 5.38 -4.01
C ALA A 8 -9.82 4.71 -4.37
N SER A 9 -10.30 4.90 -5.61
CA SER A 9 -11.38 4.13 -6.22
C SER A 9 -10.95 2.75 -6.71
N ALA A 10 -9.63 2.47 -6.77
CA ALA A 10 -9.08 1.21 -7.24
C ALA A 10 -8.90 0.18 -6.11
N VAL A 11 -9.22 0.53 -4.87
CA VAL A 11 -9.16 -0.34 -3.69
C VAL A 11 -10.34 -0.06 -2.78
N HIS A 12 -10.80 -1.07 -2.07
CA HIS A 12 -11.69 -0.86 -0.93
C HIS A 12 -10.88 -0.55 0.32
N TRP A 13 -11.44 0.27 1.19
CA TRP A 13 -10.86 0.71 2.45
C TRP A 13 -11.68 0.25 3.63
N ALA A 14 -11.00 0.08 4.76
CA ALA A 14 -11.64 0.01 6.06
C ALA A 14 -10.87 0.84 7.08
N ALA A 15 -11.61 1.36 8.06
CA ALA A 15 -11.06 2.04 9.23
C ALA A 15 -11.81 1.60 10.48
N GLY A 16 -11.11 1.31 11.57
CA GLY A 16 -11.70 0.88 12.82
C GLY A 16 -11.06 1.55 14.03
N MET A 17 -11.82 1.62 15.12
CA MET A 17 -11.32 2.05 16.42
C MET A 17 -11.14 0.83 17.32
N ILE A 18 -9.91 0.57 17.74
CA ILE A 18 -9.57 -0.55 18.61
C ILE A 18 -9.10 -0.02 19.97
N VAL A 19 -9.59 -0.65 21.03
CA VAL A 19 -9.15 -0.41 22.40
C VAL A 19 -8.29 -1.58 22.86
N THR A 20 -6.99 -1.34 23.02
CA THR A 20 -6.04 -2.33 23.55
C THR A 20 -5.43 -1.78 24.84
N SER A 21 -5.53 -2.54 25.92
CA SER A 21 -5.01 -2.13 27.25
C SER A 21 -5.46 -0.72 27.69
N GLY A 22 -6.71 -0.35 27.38
CA GLY A 22 -7.30 0.96 27.72
C GLY A 22 -6.92 2.12 26.78
N ARG A 23 -6.13 1.88 25.73
CA ARG A 23 -5.75 2.90 24.73
C ARG A 23 -6.55 2.73 23.45
N ARG A 24 -7.09 3.83 22.94
CA ARG A 24 -7.81 3.88 21.65
C ARG A 24 -6.81 4.11 20.51
N GLN A 25 -6.96 3.34 19.44
CA GLN A 25 -6.17 3.46 18.22
C GLN A 25 -7.10 3.44 17.02
N VAL A 26 -6.81 4.28 16.04
CA VAL A 26 -7.46 4.20 14.72
C VAL A 26 -6.61 3.28 13.87
N VAL A 27 -7.20 2.20 13.38
CA VAL A 27 -6.57 1.27 12.44
C VAL A 27 -7.15 1.49 11.07
N VAL A 28 -6.31 1.56 10.05
CA VAL A 28 -6.72 1.74 8.65
C VAL A 28 -6.06 0.68 7.79
N THR A 29 -6.80 0.18 6.79
CA THR A 29 -6.23 -0.66 5.74
C THR A 29 -6.99 -0.50 4.43
N SER A 30 -6.35 -0.91 3.34
CA SER A 30 -7.01 -1.21 2.07
C SER A 30 -7.03 -2.71 1.82
N ASP A 31 -7.78 -3.11 0.80
CA ASP A 31 -7.94 -4.50 0.35
C ASP A 31 -6.80 -5.01 -0.56
N ARG A 32 -5.81 -4.16 -0.90
CA ARG A 32 -4.71 -4.53 -1.80
C ARG A 32 -3.45 -4.83 -1.01
N GLY A 33 -3.00 -6.08 -1.12
CA GLY A 33 -1.78 -6.56 -0.46
C GLY A 33 -1.78 -6.22 1.02
N ARG A 34 -0.65 -5.73 1.53
CA ARG A 34 -0.51 -5.32 2.93
C ARG A 34 -0.96 -3.87 3.15
N GLY A 35 -2.17 -3.54 2.71
CA GLY A 35 -2.79 -2.23 2.93
C GLY A 35 -2.21 -1.12 2.07
N TRP A 36 -2.00 -1.38 0.78
CA TRP A 36 -1.48 -0.40 -0.16
C TRP A 36 -2.24 0.93 -0.11
N VAL A 37 -1.51 2.04 -0.10
CA VAL A 37 -2.03 3.40 -0.10
C VAL A 37 -1.67 4.12 -1.43
N PRO A 38 -2.64 4.80 -2.06
CA PRO A 38 -2.40 5.58 -3.27
C PRO A 38 -1.45 6.76 -3.06
N ALA A 39 -0.79 7.20 -4.14
CA ALA A 39 0.23 8.26 -4.08
C ALA A 39 -0.28 9.60 -3.55
N GLU A 40 -1.51 9.97 -3.91
CA GLU A 40 -2.12 11.25 -3.53
C GLU A 40 -2.89 11.20 -2.20
N ALA A 41 -2.91 10.05 -1.51
CA ALA A 41 -3.63 9.90 -0.26
C ALA A 41 -2.83 10.47 0.93
N PHE A 42 -3.53 11.21 1.78
CA PHE A 42 -3.05 11.69 3.06
C PHE A 42 -3.87 11.04 4.18
N LEU A 43 -3.19 10.49 5.18
CA LEU A 43 -3.81 9.84 6.34
C LEU A 43 -3.34 10.52 7.63
N PRO A 44 -4.11 10.50 8.73
CA PRO A 44 -3.63 10.97 10.03
C PRO A 44 -2.32 10.29 10.41
N ALA A 45 -1.38 11.04 10.99
CA ALA A 45 -0.05 10.54 11.31
C ALA A 45 -0.03 9.44 12.39
N ASP A 46 -1.10 9.32 13.16
CA ASP A 46 -1.26 8.40 14.29
C ASP A 46 -2.14 7.18 13.98
N VAL A 47 -2.53 6.97 12.72
CA VAL A 47 -3.18 5.72 12.32
C VAL A 47 -2.21 4.54 12.40
N VAL A 48 -2.76 3.39 12.75
CA VAL A 48 -2.06 2.11 12.79
C VAL A 48 -2.41 1.30 11.54
N MET A 49 -1.41 0.68 10.93
CA MET A 49 -1.60 -0.31 9.88
C MET A 49 -1.54 -1.71 10.52
N PRO A 50 -2.48 -2.63 10.24
CA PRO A 50 -2.52 -3.94 10.88
C PRO A 50 -1.37 -4.86 10.45
N TRP A 51 -0.66 -4.49 9.38
CA TRP A 51 0.33 -5.30 8.68
C TRP A 51 1.70 -5.39 9.34
N SER A 52 1.91 -4.69 10.46
CA SER A 52 3.10 -4.86 11.30
C SER A 52 2.95 -5.96 12.35
N HIS A 53 1.76 -6.57 12.47
CA HIS A 53 1.51 -7.68 13.40
C HIS A 53 2.21 -8.95 12.90
N GLU A 54 2.71 -9.78 13.82
CA GLU A 54 3.42 -11.02 13.48
C GLU A 54 2.54 -12.01 12.70
N ASP A 55 1.27 -12.14 13.10
CA ASP A 55 0.28 -12.98 12.40
C ASP A 55 -0.29 -12.37 11.11
N SER A 56 0.25 -11.24 10.62
CA SER A 56 -0.38 -10.52 9.50
C SER A 56 -0.44 -11.29 8.18
N ALA A 57 0.41 -12.30 8.01
CA ALA A 57 0.34 -13.21 6.87
C ALA A 57 -0.97 -14.00 6.82
N CYS A 58 -1.62 -14.27 7.97
CA CYS A 58 -2.83 -15.07 8.06
C CYS A 58 -4.05 -14.41 7.38
N TRP A 59 -4.07 -13.08 7.29
CA TRP A 59 -5.18 -12.33 6.65
C TRP A 59 -4.77 -11.61 5.36
N GLU A 60 -3.58 -11.89 4.83
CA GLU A 60 -3.10 -11.32 3.57
C GLU A 60 -3.89 -11.85 2.38
N GLY A 61 -4.32 -11.00 1.45
CA GLY A 61 -5.12 -11.42 0.29
C GLY A 61 -6.60 -11.72 0.59
N ALA A 62 -7.08 -11.41 1.81
CA ALA A 62 -8.50 -11.36 2.09
C ALA A 62 -9.19 -10.27 1.24
N LEU A 63 -10.35 -10.60 0.70
CA LEU A 63 -11.13 -9.69 -0.15
C LEU A 63 -11.69 -8.49 0.64
N ASP A 64 -12.15 -8.73 1.87
CA ASP A 64 -12.83 -7.74 2.71
C ASP A 64 -11.82 -7.01 3.64
N PRO A 65 -11.53 -5.71 3.43
CA PRO A 65 -10.60 -4.96 4.26
C PRO A 65 -11.10 -4.77 5.70
N ALA A 66 -12.41 -4.79 5.94
CA ALA A 66 -12.96 -4.71 7.30
C ALA A 66 -12.65 -5.98 8.08
N ARG A 67 -12.67 -7.14 7.40
CA ARG A 67 -12.29 -8.42 8.00
C ARG A 67 -10.84 -8.41 8.49
N VAL A 68 -9.91 -7.80 7.75
CA VAL A 68 -8.52 -7.62 8.18
C VAL A 68 -8.43 -6.89 9.54
N ILE A 69 -9.22 -5.83 9.74
CA ILE A 69 -9.23 -5.09 11.01
C ILE A 69 -9.81 -5.94 12.15
N VAL A 70 -10.83 -6.76 11.87
CA VAL A 70 -11.41 -7.69 12.87
C VAL A 70 -10.40 -8.75 13.29
N GLU A 71 -9.66 -9.35 12.34
CA GLU A 71 -8.60 -10.32 12.64
C GLU A 71 -7.47 -9.69 13.45
N TYR A 72 -7.00 -8.51 13.04
CA TYR A 72 -6.00 -7.76 13.78
C TYR A 72 -6.46 -7.42 15.21
N ALA A 73 -7.72 -7.02 15.39
CA ALA A 73 -8.27 -6.73 16.71
C ALA A 73 -8.24 -7.98 17.61
N ALA A 74 -8.65 -9.13 17.07
CA ALA A 74 -8.63 -10.40 17.78
C ALA A 74 -7.19 -10.83 18.15
N ALA A 75 -6.26 -10.77 17.19
CA ALA A 75 -4.86 -11.14 17.39
C ALA A 75 -4.16 -10.23 18.41
N ALA A 76 -4.43 -8.92 18.36
CA ALA A 76 -3.88 -7.94 19.30
C ALA A 76 -4.55 -7.96 20.69
N GLY A 77 -5.54 -8.83 20.92
CA GLY A 77 -6.33 -8.85 22.16
C GLY A 77 -7.10 -7.53 22.42
N GLY A 78 -7.43 -6.80 21.36
CA GLY A 78 -8.10 -5.50 21.41
C GLY A 78 -9.61 -5.61 21.25
N GLN A 79 -10.33 -4.65 21.82
CA GLN A 79 -11.78 -4.51 21.63
C GLN A 79 -12.07 -3.53 20.50
N LEU A 80 -12.72 -3.99 19.43
CA LEU A 80 -13.21 -3.14 18.35
C LEU A 80 -14.46 -2.36 18.82
N THR A 81 -14.44 -1.03 18.73
CA THR A 81 -15.52 -0.14 19.20
C THR A 81 -16.18 0.69 18.09
N ALA A 82 -15.60 0.72 16.89
CA ALA A 82 -16.19 1.28 15.67
C ALA A 82 -15.48 0.66 14.45
N LEU A 83 -16.19 0.52 13.33
CA LEU A 83 -15.59 0.08 12.07
C LEU A 83 -16.42 0.62 10.89
N ALA A 84 -15.74 1.11 9.87
CA ALA A 84 -16.31 1.60 8.63
C ALA A 84 -15.59 0.94 7.46
N SER A 85 -16.33 0.64 6.41
CA SER A 85 -15.81 0.01 5.19
C SER A 85 -16.42 0.66 3.96
N THR A 86 -15.65 0.74 2.88
CA THR A 86 -16.17 1.10 1.55
C THR A 86 -16.67 -0.12 0.78
N MET A 87 -16.57 -1.31 1.35
CA MET A 87 -17.04 -2.57 0.78
C MET A 87 -18.12 -3.16 1.69
N SER A 88 -19.13 -3.76 1.07
CA SER A 88 -20.15 -4.49 1.82
C SER A 88 -19.59 -5.77 2.44
N SER A 89 -19.36 -5.74 3.74
CA SER A 89 -18.92 -6.87 4.55
C SER A 89 -20.08 -7.81 4.90
N ALA A 90 -19.77 -9.10 5.13
CA ALA A 90 -20.79 -10.04 5.57
C ALA A 90 -21.33 -9.70 6.97
N PRO A 91 -22.62 -9.98 7.25
CA PRO A 91 -23.20 -9.81 8.58
C PRO A 91 -22.39 -10.49 9.69
N ALA A 92 -21.78 -11.65 9.40
CA ALA A 92 -20.94 -12.39 10.33
C ALA A 92 -19.68 -11.63 10.78
N VAL A 93 -19.12 -10.73 9.96
CA VAL A 93 -18.00 -9.84 10.33
C VAL A 93 -18.39 -8.91 11.49
N THR A 94 -19.69 -8.63 11.61
CA THR A 94 -20.25 -7.71 12.61
C THR A 94 -21.04 -8.42 13.72
N ALA A 95 -21.22 -9.74 13.62
CA ALA A 95 -22.09 -10.49 14.51
C ALA A 95 -21.52 -10.53 15.94
N GLY A 96 -22.28 -10.00 16.89
CA GLY A 96 -21.95 -10.05 18.33
C GLY A 96 -21.01 -8.95 18.81
N LEU A 97 -20.66 -7.98 17.96
CA LEU A 97 -19.74 -6.91 18.34
C LEU A 97 -20.50 -5.61 18.71
N PRO A 98 -20.17 -4.92 19.82
CA PRO A 98 -20.98 -3.84 20.40
C PRO A 98 -20.77 -2.46 19.72
N TRP A 99 -20.51 -2.41 18.41
CA TRP A 99 -20.06 -1.20 17.71
C TRP A 99 -20.96 -0.80 16.54
N ALA A 100 -20.69 0.38 15.95
CA ALA A 100 -21.44 0.94 14.83
C ALA A 100 -20.74 0.66 13.49
N TYR A 101 -21.36 -0.18 12.65
CA TYR A 101 -20.92 -0.45 11.28
C TYR A 101 -21.54 0.50 10.28
N VAL A 102 -20.69 1.10 9.47
CA VAL A 102 -21.10 1.92 8.34
C VAL A 102 -20.51 1.30 7.08
N ASP A 103 -21.40 0.81 6.23
CA ASP A 103 -21.11 0.32 4.90
C ASP A 103 -21.33 1.46 3.90
N GLY A 104 -20.26 1.87 3.21
CA GLY A 104 -20.33 2.84 2.14
C GLY A 104 -20.37 4.29 2.61
N THR A 105 -19.36 5.05 2.18
CA THR A 105 -19.46 6.51 2.04
C THR A 105 -18.88 6.88 0.69
N ASP A 106 -19.68 7.48 -0.20
CA ASP A 106 -19.22 7.85 -1.55
C ASP A 106 -18.37 9.13 -1.57
N ARG A 107 -18.11 9.73 -0.40
CA ARG A 107 -17.47 11.04 -0.27
C ARG A 107 -16.42 11.07 0.83
N ALA A 108 -15.23 11.54 0.48
CA ALA A 108 -14.19 11.86 1.45
C ALA A 108 -14.54 13.15 2.21
N HIS A 109 -14.24 13.16 3.50
CA HIS A 109 -14.49 14.28 4.42
C HIS A 109 -13.17 14.81 5.03
N PRO A 110 -12.29 15.42 4.21
CA PRO A 110 -10.98 15.89 4.67
C PRO A 110 -11.08 16.95 5.79
N GLU A 111 -12.20 17.66 5.89
CA GLU A 111 -12.50 18.61 6.96
C GLU A 111 -12.58 17.97 8.34
N LEU A 112 -12.79 16.65 8.41
CA LEU A 112 -12.80 15.90 9.67
C LEU A 112 -11.40 15.52 10.15
N LEU A 113 -10.38 15.66 9.29
CA LEU A 113 -8.99 15.44 9.69
C LEU A 113 -8.56 16.60 10.58
N SER A 114 -8.30 16.29 11.85
CA SER A 114 -7.68 17.21 12.80
C SER A 114 -6.28 16.68 13.14
N GLY A 115 -5.28 17.56 13.10
CA GLY A 115 -3.89 17.19 13.40
C GLY A 115 -3.02 16.91 12.17
N PRO A 116 -1.79 16.39 12.40
CA PRO A 116 -0.84 16.15 11.33
C PRO A 116 -1.28 15.00 10.43
N VAL A 117 -1.13 15.20 9.12
CA VAL A 117 -1.34 14.16 8.10
C VAL A 117 -0.02 13.79 7.45
N VAL A 118 0.06 12.57 6.95
CA VAL A 118 1.24 11.98 6.33
C VAL A 118 0.89 11.26 5.04
N THR A 119 1.88 11.07 4.16
CA THR A 119 1.70 10.31 2.93
C THR A 119 2.00 8.84 3.15
N ARG A 120 1.74 8.02 2.12
CA ARG A 120 2.16 6.61 2.09
C ARG A 120 3.65 6.39 2.39
N PHE A 121 4.50 7.37 2.06
CA PHE A 121 5.94 7.28 2.31
C PHE A 121 6.25 7.26 3.81
N GLU A 122 5.73 8.21 4.59
CA GLU A 122 5.93 8.21 6.05
C GLU A 122 5.10 7.13 6.76
N LEU A 123 4.02 6.65 6.16
CA LEU A 123 3.16 5.65 6.79
C LEU A 123 3.75 4.23 6.70
N GLN A 124 4.27 3.83 5.54
CA GLN A 124 4.60 2.42 5.28
C GLN A 124 6.07 2.15 4.93
N VAL A 125 6.85 3.16 4.51
CA VAL A 125 8.29 2.94 4.27
C VAL A 125 9.01 2.90 5.61
N SER A 126 9.79 1.86 5.87
CA SER A 126 10.53 1.74 7.13
C SER A 126 11.47 2.93 7.38
N ASP A 127 11.64 3.29 8.64
CA ASP A 127 12.50 4.40 9.08
C ASP A 127 13.91 4.35 8.50
N THR A 128 14.49 3.15 8.40
CA THR A 128 15.82 2.94 7.82
C THR A 128 15.84 3.31 6.35
N ARG A 129 14.86 2.86 5.56
CA ARG A 129 14.74 3.20 4.13
C ARG A 129 14.47 4.69 3.93
N ARG A 130 13.61 5.29 4.76
CA ARG A 130 13.35 6.75 4.73
C ARG A 130 14.61 7.56 4.98
N ARG A 131 15.39 7.21 6.01
CA ARG A 131 16.67 7.88 6.30
C ARG A 131 17.66 7.74 5.14
N ALA A 132 17.75 6.56 4.53
CA ALA A 132 18.67 6.32 3.42
C ALA A 132 18.40 7.25 2.22
N VAL A 133 17.14 7.51 1.89
CA VAL A 133 16.79 8.38 0.75
C VAL A 133 16.73 9.86 1.10
N LYS A 134 16.50 10.21 2.37
CA LYS A 134 16.39 11.61 2.83
C LYS A 134 17.65 12.45 2.58
N HIS A 135 18.83 11.82 2.51
CA HIS A 135 20.09 12.51 2.25
C HIS A 135 20.32 12.83 0.76
N ILE A 136 19.50 12.31 -0.15
CA ILE A 136 19.61 12.53 -1.60
C ILE A 136 18.85 13.81 -1.96
N VAL A 137 19.54 14.95 -1.89
CA VAL A 137 18.94 16.28 -2.13
C VAL A 137 19.02 16.75 -3.58
N ASP A 138 19.99 16.23 -4.34
CA ASP A 138 20.19 16.60 -5.74
C ASP A 138 19.13 15.94 -6.66
N PRO A 139 18.37 16.70 -7.46
CA PRO A 139 17.30 16.16 -8.28
C PRO A 139 17.76 15.11 -9.31
N VAL A 140 18.97 15.23 -9.86
CA VAL A 140 19.50 14.25 -10.82
C VAL A 140 19.81 12.95 -10.11
N LYS A 141 20.49 13.00 -8.96
CA LYS A 141 20.74 11.82 -8.11
C LYS A 141 19.46 11.18 -7.60
N GLN A 142 18.41 11.96 -7.32
CA GLN A 142 17.09 11.43 -6.98
C GLN A 142 16.55 10.60 -8.16
N ARG A 143 16.65 11.08 -9.40
CA ARG A 143 16.21 10.33 -10.60
C ARG A 143 17.04 9.07 -10.84
N GLU A 144 18.35 9.14 -10.67
CA GLU A 144 19.23 7.97 -10.75
C GLU A 144 18.84 6.92 -9.72
N GLN A 145 18.54 7.36 -8.49
CA GLN A 145 18.08 6.47 -7.43
C GLN A 145 16.71 5.85 -7.74
N VAL A 146 15.77 6.61 -8.32
CA VAL A 146 14.47 6.07 -8.78
C VAL A 146 14.70 4.97 -9.82
N LEU A 147 15.56 5.21 -10.80
CA LEU A 147 15.89 4.22 -11.84
C LEU A 147 16.53 2.96 -11.23
N TRP A 148 17.43 3.12 -10.27
CA TRP A 148 18.02 1.99 -9.55
C TRP A 148 16.98 1.18 -8.78
N LEU A 149 16.07 1.85 -8.05
CA LEU A 149 14.98 1.19 -7.33
C LEU A 149 14.06 0.42 -8.29
N ALA A 150 13.73 1.00 -9.44
CA ALA A 150 12.90 0.36 -10.45
C ALA A 150 13.57 -0.88 -11.07
N PHE A 151 14.88 -0.84 -11.36
CA PHE A 151 15.63 -2.03 -11.80
C PHE A 151 15.68 -3.10 -10.72
N SER A 152 15.96 -2.71 -9.47
CA SER A 152 15.96 -3.65 -8.34
C SER A 152 14.59 -4.31 -8.17
N ALA A 153 13.51 -3.54 -8.36
CA ALA A 153 12.16 -4.06 -8.29
C ALA A 153 11.84 -5.04 -9.44
N ASP A 154 12.25 -4.70 -10.67
CA ASP A 154 12.09 -5.56 -11.84
C ASP A 154 12.80 -6.91 -11.67
N GLU A 155 14.04 -6.89 -11.18
CA GLU A 155 14.82 -8.10 -10.90
C GLU A 155 14.16 -8.96 -9.82
N LYS A 156 13.72 -8.34 -8.71
CA LYS A 156 13.13 -9.04 -7.58
C LYS A 156 11.77 -9.63 -7.87
N ALA A 157 10.92 -8.93 -8.60
CA ALA A 157 9.59 -9.43 -8.96
C ALA A 157 9.66 -10.52 -10.06
N GLY A 158 10.73 -10.54 -10.84
CA GLY A 158 10.84 -11.26 -12.10
C GLY A 158 10.62 -10.30 -13.26
N SER A 159 11.58 -10.24 -14.18
CA SER A 159 11.61 -9.19 -15.19
C SER A 159 10.44 -9.29 -16.20
N SER A 160 9.76 -8.16 -16.46
CA SER A 160 8.80 -8.04 -17.57
C SER A 160 9.53 -7.46 -18.79
N ALA A 161 9.25 -7.98 -19.99
CA ALA A 161 9.87 -7.49 -21.22
C ALA A 161 9.62 -5.99 -21.45
N THR A 162 8.40 -5.52 -21.21
CA THR A 162 8.00 -4.12 -21.39
C THR A 162 8.67 -3.21 -20.37
N ARG A 163 8.59 -3.58 -19.08
CA ARG A 163 9.23 -2.85 -17.99
C ARG A 163 10.74 -2.79 -18.19
N HIS A 164 11.38 -3.92 -18.47
CA HIS A 164 12.83 -4.02 -18.69
C HIS A 164 13.31 -3.18 -19.87
N LYS A 165 12.57 -3.19 -20.99
CA LYS A 165 12.87 -2.37 -22.17
C LYS A 165 12.81 -0.89 -21.82
N LEU A 166 11.78 -0.45 -21.07
CA LEU A 166 11.65 0.95 -20.65
C LEU A 166 12.80 1.37 -19.74
N LEU A 167 13.11 0.58 -18.71
CA LEU A 167 14.21 0.86 -17.79
C LEU A 167 15.56 0.88 -18.50
N SER A 168 15.77 0.00 -19.48
CA SER A 168 16.97 -0.03 -20.32
C SER A 168 17.09 1.23 -21.19
N MET A 169 15.99 1.75 -21.74
CA MET A 169 16.00 3.03 -22.45
C MET A 169 16.39 4.18 -21.52
N CYS A 170 15.87 4.19 -20.28
CA CYS A 170 16.27 5.16 -19.25
C CYS A 170 17.75 5.08 -18.92
N ARG A 171 18.29 3.88 -18.71
CA ARG A 171 19.71 3.65 -18.42
C ARG A 171 20.63 4.05 -19.56
N SER A 172 20.24 3.83 -20.81
CA SER A 172 21.02 4.25 -21.98
C SER A 172 20.98 5.77 -22.21
N ASN A 173 20.08 6.48 -21.54
CA ASN A 173 19.87 7.92 -21.69
C ASN A 173 19.89 8.65 -20.33
N LEU A 174 20.79 8.27 -19.41
CA LEU A 174 20.87 8.87 -18.07
C LEU A 174 20.91 10.41 -18.09
N GLY A 175 21.61 11.02 -19.04
CA GLY A 175 21.65 12.49 -19.16
C GLY A 175 20.32 13.17 -19.51
N ARG A 176 19.23 12.41 -19.72
CA ARG A 176 17.90 12.91 -20.06
C ARG A 176 16.83 12.57 -19.03
N ILE A 177 17.13 11.74 -18.02
CA ILE A 177 16.12 11.25 -17.06
C ILE A 177 15.56 12.35 -16.15
N ASP A 178 16.22 13.51 -16.06
CA ASP A 178 15.71 14.68 -15.35
C ASP A 178 14.79 15.56 -16.22
N GLN A 179 14.74 15.33 -17.54
CA GLN A 179 14.04 16.17 -18.51
C GLN A 179 12.58 15.73 -18.61
N PRO A 180 11.61 16.47 -18.04
CA PRO A 180 10.24 15.97 -17.92
C PRO A 180 9.58 15.70 -19.28
N ARG A 181 9.91 16.50 -20.31
CA ARG A 181 9.41 16.30 -21.67
C ARG A 181 9.90 15.01 -22.31
N TRP A 182 11.17 14.66 -22.08
CA TRP A 182 11.71 13.41 -22.61
C TRP A 182 11.13 12.20 -21.87
N VAL A 183 11.09 12.26 -20.55
CA VAL A 183 10.45 11.21 -19.73
C VAL A 183 9.00 11.00 -20.18
N ALA A 184 8.22 12.07 -20.34
CA ALA A 184 6.83 11.99 -20.80
C ALA A 184 6.67 11.41 -22.23
N SER A 185 7.71 11.47 -23.06
CA SER A 185 7.69 10.94 -24.43
C SER A 185 7.98 9.43 -24.54
N LEU A 186 8.37 8.78 -23.43
CA LEU A 186 8.58 7.33 -23.41
C LEU A 186 7.25 6.57 -23.58
N PRO A 187 7.28 5.32 -24.09
CA PRO A 187 6.07 4.55 -24.36
C PRO A 187 5.48 3.96 -23.07
N TRP A 188 4.83 4.79 -22.26
CA TRP A 188 4.25 4.38 -20.96
C TRP A 188 2.97 3.57 -21.08
N GLU A 189 2.19 3.77 -22.15
CA GLU A 189 0.85 3.21 -22.32
C GLU A 189 0.84 1.68 -22.15
N GLN A 190 1.79 0.98 -22.76
CA GLN A 190 1.90 -0.48 -22.66
C GLN A 190 2.18 -0.93 -21.21
N LEU A 191 3.00 -0.18 -20.46
CA LEU A 191 3.30 -0.50 -19.07
C LEU A 191 2.10 -0.22 -18.14
N GLU A 192 1.30 0.80 -18.45
CA GLU A 192 0.05 1.10 -17.74
C GLU A 192 -1.02 0.04 -17.99
N GLU A 193 -1.14 -0.47 -19.22
CA GLU A 193 -2.05 -1.55 -19.57
C GLU A 193 -1.67 -2.85 -18.85
N GLU A 194 -0.39 -3.25 -18.90
CA GLU A 194 0.11 -4.40 -18.13
C GLU A 194 -0.14 -4.24 -16.62
N HIS A 195 0.04 -3.03 -16.08
CA HIS A 195 -0.24 -2.75 -14.67
C HIS A 195 -1.74 -2.89 -14.34
N HIS A 196 -2.61 -2.40 -15.23
CA HIS A 196 -4.05 -2.51 -15.06
C HIS A 196 -4.50 -3.97 -15.04
N GLU A 197 -4.03 -4.77 -16.00
CA GLU A 197 -4.31 -6.21 -16.07
C GLU A 197 -3.81 -6.95 -14.82
N LEU A 198 -2.59 -6.66 -14.35
CA LEU A 198 -2.06 -7.20 -13.10
C LEU A 198 -2.95 -6.87 -11.91
N CYS A 199 -3.46 -5.64 -11.80
CA CYS A 199 -4.36 -5.24 -10.73
C CYS A 199 -5.72 -5.96 -10.82
N VAL A 200 -6.24 -6.20 -12.03
CA VAL A 200 -7.48 -6.97 -12.23
C VAL A 200 -7.29 -8.43 -11.81
N GLN A 201 -6.20 -9.06 -12.23
CA GLN A 201 -5.85 -10.43 -11.85
C GLN A 201 -5.62 -10.57 -10.34
N GLU A 202 -4.89 -9.62 -9.74
CA GLU A 202 -4.63 -9.57 -8.31
C GLU A 202 -5.93 -9.51 -7.52
N ARG A 203 -6.85 -8.61 -7.90
CA ARG A 203 -8.16 -8.51 -7.27
C ARG A 203 -8.97 -9.80 -7.39
N ALA A 204 -8.95 -10.44 -8.56
CA ALA A 204 -9.67 -11.69 -8.79
C ALA A 204 -9.10 -12.88 -8.00
N ALA A 205 -7.82 -12.83 -7.62
CA ALA A 205 -7.14 -13.86 -6.83
C ALA A 205 -7.38 -13.73 -5.31
N ARG A 206 -8.02 -12.66 -4.84
CA ARG A 206 -8.32 -12.46 -3.42
C ARG A 206 -9.40 -13.44 -2.95
N VAL A 207 -9.29 -13.84 -1.69
CA VAL A 207 -10.13 -14.90 -1.13
C VAL A 207 -11.30 -14.30 -0.36
N ASP A 208 -12.49 -14.83 -0.65
CA ASP A 208 -13.68 -14.59 0.16
C ASP A 208 -13.65 -15.48 1.40
N VAL A 209 -13.62 -14.85 2.56
CA VAL A 209 -13.39 -15.50 3.87
C VAL A 209 -14.61 -15.40 4.79
N ARG A 210 -15.78 -15.10 4.21
CA ARG A 210 -17.02 -14.84 4.97
C ARG A 210 -17.47 -16.01 5.85
N ASP A 211 -17.16 -17.24 5.47
CA ASP A 211 -17.54 -18.46 6.19
C ASP A 211 -16.47 -18.94 7.20
N VAL A 212 -15.34 -18.22 7.31
CA VAL A 212 -14.27 -18.57 8.25
C VAL A 212 -14.50 -17.84 9.59
N PRO A 213 -14.45 -18.52 10.74
CA PRO A 213 -14.53 -17.87 12.05
C PRO A 213 -13.38 -16.89 12.29
N VAL A 214 -13.66 -15.81 13.03
CA VAL A 214 -12.63 -14.84 13.44
C VAL A 214 -11.56 -15.52 14.30
N GLY A 215 -10.29 -15.20 14.07
CA GLY A 215 -9.13 -15.80 14.72
C GLY A 215 -8.73 -17.18 14.17
N GLN A 216 -9.45 -17.68 13.16
CA GLN A 216 -9.12 -18.94 12.48
C GLN A 216 -8.77 -18.73 11.01
N LEU A 217 -8.66 -17.48 10.57
CA LEU A 217 -8.29 -17.17 9.21
C LEU A 217 -6.81 -17.50 8.97
N ASP A 218 -6.55 -18.24 7.90
CA ASP A 218 -5.21 -18.44 7.36
C ASP A 218 -5.31 -18.50 5.84
N THR A 219 -4.92 -17.42 5.17
CA THR A 219 -4.86 -17.34 3.71
C THR A 219 -3.54 -17.86 3.15
N GLU A 220 -2.70 -18.48 3.99
CA GLU A 220 -1.35 -18.95 3.67
C GLU A 220 -0.45 -17.84 3.10
N GLY A 221 -0.68 -16.59 3.54
CA GLY A 221 0.03 -15.42 3.02
C GLY A 221 -0.54 -14.84 1.73
N GLY A 222 -1.64 -15.37 1.20
CA GLY A 222 -2.36 -14.83 0.05
C GLY A 222 -1.78 -15.28 -1.30
N ALA A 223 -2.60 -15.96 -2.10
CA ALA A 223 -2.23 -16.43 -3.44
C ALA A 223 -1.87 -15.29 -4.41
N CYS A 224 -2.20 -14.04 -4.08
CA CYS A 224 -1.96 -12.86 -4.90
C CYS A 224 -0.52 -12.31 -4.81
N ARG A 225 0.35 -12.83 -3.92
CA ARG A 225 1.73 -12.32 -3.72
C ARG A 225 2.55 -12.16 -5.02
N PRO A 226 2.58 -13.13 -5.95
CA PRO A 226 3.33 -12.96 -7.21
C PRO A 226 2.79 -11.83 -8.08
N LEU A 227 1.45 -11.66 -8.11
CA LEU A 227 0.78 -10.60 -8.88
C LEU A 227 1.06 -9.23 -8.25
N LEU A 228 1.01 -9.14 -6.91
CA LEU A 228 1.37 -7.94 -6.16
C LEU A 228 2.84 -7.55 -6.37
N ALA A 229 3.75 -8.53 -6.35
CA ALA A 229 5.16 -8.29 -6.62
C ALA A 229 5.38 -7.65 -8.01
N GLN A 230 4.71 -8.19 -9.04
CA GLN A 230 4.74 -7.61 -10.38
C GLN A 230 4.11 -6.21 -10.43
N ALA A 231 2.97 -6.01 -9.77
CA ALA A 231 2.29 -4.71 -9.71
C ALA A 231 3.18 -3.65 -9.06
N TYR A 232 3.80 -3.94 -7.91
CA TYR A 232 4.68 -3.01 -7.20
C TYR A 232 5.98 -2.72 -7.96
N ALA A 233 6.55 -3.71 -8.66
CA ALA A 233 7.68 -3.46 -9.55
C ALA A 233 7.31 -2.53 -10.71
N THR A 234 6.12 -2.70 -11.28
CA THR A 234 5.60 -1.78 -12.30
C THR A 234 5.32 -0.38 -11.75
N GLU A 235 4.75 -0.25 -10.55
CA GLU A 235 4.56 1.06 -9.91
C GLU A 235 5.89 1.77 -9.65
N ALA A 236 6.93 1.05 -9.22
CA ALA A 236 8.27 1.61 -9.02
C ALA A 236 8.86 2.17 -10.33
N ALA A 237 8.61 1.51 -11.47
CA ALA A 237 8.98 2.03 -12.79
C ALA A 237 8.12 3.23 -13.20
N LEU A 238 6.80 3.18 -12.99
CA LEU A 238 5.88 4.28 -13.30
C LEU A 238 6.16 5.55 -12.49
N ALA A 239 6.72 5.42 -11.27
CA ALA A 239 7.13 6.57 -10.45
C ALA A 239 8.10 7.52 -11.17
N MET A 240 8.89 7.02 -12.15
CA MET A 240 9.75 7.86 -12.99
C MET A 240 8.99 8.96 -13.72
N ARG A 241 7.70 8.77 -14.04
CA ARG A 241 6.86 9.76 -14.72
C ARG A 241 6.57 11.00 -13.89
N ASN A 242 6.65 10.90 -12.56
CA ASN A 242 6.35 12.02 -11.69
C ASN A 242 7.35 13.15 -12.01
N PRO A 243 6.91 14.36 -12.42
CA PRO A 243 7.82 15.42 -12.87
C PRO A 243 8.65 16.00 -11.72
N VAL A 244 8.25 15.76 -10.47
CA VAL A 244 8.98 16.20 -9.28
C VAL A 244 9.89 15.07 -8.80
N ALA A 245 11.21 15.24 -8.92
CA ALA A 245 12.20 14.20 -8.61
C ALA A 245 12.08 13.65 -7.18
N LEU A 246 11.82 14.52 -6.19
CA LEU A 246 11.61 14.10 -4.81
C LEU A 246 10.37 13.21 -4.64
N ARG A 247 9.27 13.55 -5.31
CA ARG A 247 8.05 12.74 -5.27
C ARG A 247 8.23 11.42 -6.00
N ALA A 248 8.90 11.43 -7.16
CA ALA A 248 9.30 10.21 -7.86
C ALA A 248 10.11 9.26 -6.96
N LEU A 249 11.06 9.81 -6.19
CA LEU A 249 11.87 9.04 -5.23
C LEU A 249 11.03 8.47 -4.10
N ALA A 250 10.13 9.28 -3.50
CA ALA A 250 9.23 8.80 -2.46
C ALA A 250 8.30 7.69 -2.97
N ASP A 251 7.71 7.87 -4.15
CA ASP A 251 6.81 6.92 -4.80
C ASP A 251 7.51 5.60 -5.13
N ALA A 252 8.69 5.65 -5.76
CA ALA A 252 9.46 4.45 -6.08
C ALA A 252 9.96 3.73 -4.82
N THR A 253 10.37 4.47 -3.79
CA THR A 253 10.80 3.87 -2.52
C THR A 253 9.64 3.17 -1.82
N TYR A 254 8.44 3.76 -1.89
CA TYR A 254 7.22 3.14 -1.38
C TYR A 254 6.91 1.83 -2.11
N SER A 255 6.78 1.84 -3.44
CA SER A 255 6.42 0.64 -4.20
C SER A 255 7.51 -0.44 -4.08
N TRP A 256 8.79 -0.07 -4.10
CA TRP A 256 9.89 -1.00 -3.82
C TRP A 256 9.82 -1.58 -2.40
N SER A 257 9.43 -0.79 -1.40
CA SER A 257 9.23 -1.29 -0.03
C SER A 257 8.11 -2.31 0.02
N MET A 258 6.94 -2.01 -0.57
CA MET A 258 5.81 -2.94 -0.63
C MET A 258 6.20 -4.26 -1.31
N LEU A 259 7.03 -4.21 -2.37
CA LEU A 259 7.58 -5.40 -3.01
C LEU A 259 8.44 -6.25 -2.07
N LEU A 260 9.33 -5.63 -1.31
CA LEU A 260 10.17 -6.38 -0.36
C LEU A 260 9.31 -7.02 0.73
N ASP A 261 8.30 -6.30 1.18
CA ASP A 261 7.47 -6.73 2.29
C ASP A 261 6.53 -7.87 1.86
N VAL A 262 5.99 -7.86 0.63
CA VAL A 262 5.16 -8.96 0.09
C VAL A 262 5.97 -10.24 -0.20
N GLN A 263 7.28 -10.10 -0.44
CA GLN A 263 8.19 -11.24 -0.63
C GLN A 263 8.75 -11.77 0.69
N SER A 264 8.54 -11.05 1.80
CA SER A 264 9.01 -11.43 3.12
C SER A 264 7.88 -12.08 3.93
N PRO A 265 8.12 -13.26 4.56
CA PRO A 265 7.14 -13.85 5.45
C PRO A 265 6.94 -12.98 6.71
N GLU A 266 7.98 -12.26 7.15
CA GLU A 266 7.94 -11.38 8.32
C GLU A 266 7.58 -9.93 7.94
N PRO A 267 6.81 -9.21 8.78
CA PRO A 267 6.57 -7.79 8.60
C PRO A 267 7.86 -6.97 8.80
N THR A 268 8.13 -6.08 7.85
CA THR A 268 9.36 -5.25 7.82
C THR A 268 9.11 -3.81 8.27
N SER A 269 7.84 -3.45 8.47
CA SER A 269 7.40 -2.22 9.13
C SER A 269 7.58 -2.35 10.64
N ALA A 270 8.06 -1.29 11.29
CA ALA A 270 8.18 -1.30 12.75
C ALA A 270 6.77 -1.45 13.35
N PRO A 271 6.58 -2.29 14.38
CA PRO A 271 5.31 -2.31 15.12
C PRO A 271 5.01 -0.90 15.62
N PRO A 272 3.73 -0.48 15.67
CA PRO A 272 3.36 0.86 16.11
C PRO A 272 4.04 1.12 17.45
N GLN A 273 4.96 2.09 17.48
CA GLN A 273 5.51 2.54 18.74
C GLN A 273 4.36 3.16 19.50
N PHE A 274 4.02 2.58 20.65
CA PHE A 274 3.10 3.19 21.60
C PHE A 274 3.73 4.49 22.11
N VAL A 275 3.58 5.58 21.36
CA VAL A 275 4.10 6.88 21.76
C VAL A 275 3.30 7.32 22.99
N GLY A 276 3.94 7.22 24.15
CA GLY A 276 3.39 7.79 25.38
C GLY A 276 3.19 9.28 25.19
N ARG A 277 1.94 9.72 25.37
CA ARG A 277 1.66 11.09 25.80
C ARG A 277 1.32 11.05 27.28
#